data_AF-A0A933NTC1-F1
#
_entry.id   AF-A0A933NTC1-F1
#
_cell.length_a   1.000
_cell.length_b   1.000
_cell.length_c   1.000
_cell.angle_alpha   90.00
_cell.angle_beta   90.00
_cell.angle_gamma   90.00
#
_symmetry.space_group_name_H-M   'P 1'
#
loop_
_entity.id
_entity.type
_entity.pdbx_description
1 polymer ?
#
loop_
_entity_poly.entity_id
_entity_poly.type
_entity_poly.pdbx_seq_one_letter_code
_entity_poly.pdbx_strand_id
1 'polypeptide(L)'
;REFREQHGFTGGVIIRTAAAGRPKEDIVSDLSYFHRVWTDIRQKSESSRAPAVVYQEQSLVAKLLRDLLTEEFSAIRIDNELEYRRVCELVERIMPPLASRVKLYETEYPIFEEYGVQAEIDRALRSKVWLKSGGSIVINQTEALVAIDVNTGRYVGKKTAGRLEDTILKTNLEAGKEIVRQIRLRDLGGIIVLDFIDMEEKKNRQKVFQTVEQELRKDRAPSKVLQVSDFGLVIITRKRVKQSLERVLTEPCPYCAGSAVIKSSSTICYEILSEVKKLSGDLDGQTLVLRVNPDIARALRDEERAVFRDLKQSLGREIAIRPDAQLHHEQFDLIAVG
;
A
#
# COMPACT_ATOMS: atom_id res chain seq x y z
N ARG A 1 -15.45 32.30 23.72
CA ARG A 1 -15.39 33.73 24.10
C ARG A 1 -15.08 33.87 25.58
N GLU A 2 -15.90 33.32 26.46
CA GLU A 2 -15.67 33.25 27.93
C GLU A 2 -14.22 32.87 28.30
N PHE A 3 -13.70 31.78 27.73
CA PHE A 3 -12.33 31.33 27.99
C PHE A 3 -11.26 32.38 27.68
N ARG A 4 -11.43 33.14 26.59
CA ARG A 4 -10.49 34.19 26.16
C ARG A 4 -10.47 35.36 27.13
N GLU A 5 -11.65 35.77 27.59
CA GLU A 5 -11.82 36.87 28.53
C GLU A 5 -11.23 36.50 29.90
N GLN A 6 -11.40 35.24 30.34
CA GLN A 6 -10.87 34.75 31.62
C GLN A 6 -9.34 34.53 31.62
N HIS A 7 -8.76 34.06 30.51
CA HIS A 7 -7.35 33.63 30.48
C HIS A 7 -6.45 34.55 29.65
N GLY A 8 -6.98 35.63 29.07
CA GLY A 8 -6.20 36.54 28.23
C GLY A 8 -5.73 35.94 26.90
N PHE A 9 -6.42 34.91 26.39
CA PHE A 9 -6.01 34.25 25.14
C PHE A 9 -6.30 35.10 23.90
N THR A 10 -5.24 35.49 23.19
CA THR A 10 -5.29 36.41 22.03
C THR A 10 -5.50 35.72 20.67
N GLY A 11 -5.58 34.39 20.62
CA GLY A 11 -5.71 33.61 19.38
C GLY A 11 -7.14 33.18 18.99
N GLY A 12 -7.24 32.53 17.83
CA GLY A 12 -8.43 31.80 17.37
C GLY A 12 -8.31 30.29 17.66
N VAL A 13 -9.44 29.59 17.73
CA VAL A 13 -9.48 28.13 17.94
C VAL A 13 -10.45 27.50 16.94
N ILE A 14 -10.09 26.33 16.42
CA ILE A 14 -10.93 25.52 15.53
C ILE A 14 -11.33 24.26 16.29
N ILE A 15 -12.63 24.02 16.42
CA ILE A 15 -13.14 22.77 17.00
C ILE A 15 -12.99 21.65 15.97
N ARG A 16 -12.25 20.58 16.32
CA ARG A 16 -12.06 19.41 15.46
C ARG A 16 -13.28 18.51 15.50
N THR A 17 -13.48 17.70 14.45
CA THR A 17 -14.55 16.68 14.40
C THR A 17 -14.54 15.72 15.59
N ALA A 18 -13.37 15.46 16.18
CA ALA A 18 -13.23 14.64 17.39
C ALA A 18 -13.94 15.21 18.64
N ALA A 19 -14.26 16.51 18.66
CA ALA A 19 -15.00 17.14 19.75
C ALA A 19 -16.53 17.04 19.57
N ALA A 20 -17.02 16.44 18.48
CA ALA A 20 -18.45 16.25 18.28
C ALA A 20 -19.05 15.39 19.41
N GLY A 21 -20.09 15.90 20.07
CA GLY A 21 -20.78 15.21 21.16
C GLY A 21 -20.03 15.21 22.50
N ARG A 22 -18.86 15.87 22.61
CA ARG A 22 -18.15 16.02 23.88
C ARG A 22 -18.77 17.12 24.76
N PRO A 23 -18.78 16.94 26.09
CA PRO A 23 -19.31 17.93 27.02
C PRO A 23 -18.47 19.22 27.03
N LYS A 24 -19.05 20.32 27.51
CA LYS A 24 -18.40 21.65 27.52
C LYS A 24 -17.11 21.61 28.34
N GLU A 25 -17.11 20.85 29.43
CA GLU A 25 -16.02 20.71 30.38
C GLU A 25 -14.77 20.12 29.73
N ASP A 26 -14.93 19.11 28.87
CA ASP A 26 -13.84 18.50 28.10
C ASP A 26 -13.20 19.52 27.16
N ILE A 27 -14.02 20.34 26.48
CA ILE A 27 -13.55 21.38 25.58
C ILE A 27 -12.78 22.47 26.34
N VAL A 28 -13.27 22.86 27.53
CA VAL A 28 -12.58 23.85 28.38
C VAL A 28 -11.26 23.29 28.91
N SER A 29 -11.21 22.01 29.27
CA SER A 29 -9.98 21.33 29.69
C SER A 29 -8.93 21.32 28.57
N ASP A 30 -9.33 20.96 27.35
CA ASP A 30 -8.42 20.94 26.18
C ASP A 30 -7.91 22.36 25.82
N LEU A 31 -8.78 23.36 25.88
CA LEU A 31 -8.40 24.78 25.73
C LEU A 31 -7.41 25.24 26.81
N SER A 32 -7.63 24.84 28.06
CA SER A 32 -6.74 25.16 29.19
C SER A 32 -5.34 24.57 28.99
N TYR A 33 -5.28 23.32 28.51
CA TYR A 33 -4.02 22.68 28.16
C TYR A 33 -3.32 23.38 26.99
N PHE A 34 -4.05 23.68 25.92
CA PHE A 34 -3.49 24.41 24.77
C PHE A 34 -2.93 25.77 25.19
N HIS A 35 -3.66 26.50 26.03
CA HIS A 35 -3.20 27.78 26.59
C HIS A 35 -1.90 27.63 27.39
N ARG A 36 -1.80 26.58 28.23
CA ARG A 36 -0.60 26.30 29.03
C ARG A 36 0.60 26.02 28.13
N VAL A 37 0.46 25.11 27.15
CA VAL A 37 1.50 24.81 26.17
C VAL A 37 1.95 26.07 25.45
N TRP A 38 1.01 26.91 25.00
CA TRP A 38 1.34 28.17 24.34
C TRP A 38 2.13 29.12 25.25
N THR A 39 1.73 29.23 26.51
CA THR A 39 2.41 30.07 27.52
C THR A 39 3.83 29.57 27.77
N ASP A 40 4.02 28.26 27.95
CA ASP A 40 5.33 27.64 28.15
C ASP A 40 6.26 27.88 26.95
N ILE A 41 5.72 27.79 25.72
CA ILE A 41 6.46 28.07 24.49
C ILE A 41 6.91 29.53 24.45
N ARG A 42 6.03 30.49 24.76
CA ARG A 42 6.40 31.92 24.79
C ARG A 42 7.48 32.18 25.82
N GLN A 43 7.31 31.67 27.04
CA GLN A 43 8.29 31.87 28.12
C GLN A 43 9.65 31.26 27.76
N LYS A 44 9.66 30.06 27.18
CA LYS A 44 10.90 29.40 26.73
C LYS A 44 11.55 30.13 25.56
N SER A 45 10.75 30.69 24.64
CA SER A 45 11.25 31.51 23.54
C SER A 45 11.87 32.83 24.00
N GLU A 46 11.33 33.46 25.04
CA GLU A 46 11.85 34.72 25.57
C GLU A 46 13.12 34.51 26.41
N SER A 47 13.24 33.37 27.08
CA SER A 47 14.37 33.04 27.97
C SER A 47 15.53 32.30 27.29
N SER A 48 15.33 31.67 26.13
CA SER A 48 16.36 30.86 25.46
C SER A 48 17.13 31.65 24.40
N ARG A 49 18.45 31.52 24.35
CA ARG A 49 19.28 32.07 23.28
C ARG A 49 19.23 31.17 22.04
N ALA A 50 18.99 31.76 20.87
CA ALA A 50 18.88 31.01 19.61
C ALA A 50 20.23 30.41 19.14
N PRO A 51 20.22 29.25 18.44
CA PRO A 51 19.07 28.40 18.12
C PRO A 51 18.69 27.47 19.29
N ALA A 52 17.40 27.39 19.62
CA ALA A 52 16.89 26.54 20.70
C ALA A 52 15.51 25.93 20.36
N VAL A 53 15.30 24.66 20.77
CA VAL A 53 14.00 23.99 20.64
C VAL A 53 13.07 24.47 21.76
N VAL A 54 12.08 25.30 21.39
CA VAL A 54 11.07 25.82 22.33
C VAL A 54 9.88 24.88 22.49
N TYR A 55 9.59 24.07 21.46
CA TYR A 55 8.56 23.05 21.46
C TYR A 55 9.01 21.85 20.64
N GLN A 56 8.74 20.65 21.14
CA GLN A 56 8.92 19.42 20.40
C GLN A 56 7.54 18.78 20.25
N GLU A 57 7.16 18.48 19.01
CA GLU A 57 5.91 17.77 18.76
C GLU A 57 5.90 16.41 19.46
N GLN A 58 4.70 15.98 19.82
CA GLN A 58 4.46 14.64 20.34
C GLN A 58 5.00 13.57 19.39
N SER A 59 5.51 12.50 19.96
CA SER A 59 5.87 11.26 19.28
C SER A 59 4.75 10.76 18.36
N LEU A 60 5.10 9.99 17.32
CA LEU A 60 4.12 9.39 16.41
C LEU A 60 3.04 8.60 17.16
N VAL A 61 3.41 7.83 18.18
CA VAL A 61 2.49 7.03 19.00
C VAL A 61 1.46 7.92 19.70
N ALA A 62 1.93 8.95 20.42
CA ALA A 62 1.05 9.94 21.05
C ALA A 62 0.12 10.66 20.05
N LYS A 63 0.62 11.04 18.86
CA LYS A 63 -0.23 11.62 17.79
C LYS A 63 -1.31 10.63 17.34
N LEU A 64 -0.94 9.36 17.13
CA LEU A 64 -1.86 8.30 16.74
C LEU A 64 -2.91 8.06 17.83
N LEU A 65 -2.54 7.97 19.10
CA LEU A 65 -3.49 7.78 20.19
C LEU A 65 -4.43 8.99 20.34
N ARG A 66 -3.92 10.22 20.32
CA ARG A 66 -4.77 11.42 20.36
C ARG A 66 -5.85 11.38 19.26
N ASP A 67 -5.48 10.94 18.06
CA ASP A 67 -6.41 10.94 16.94
C ASP A 67 -7.28 9.67 16.91
N LEU A 68 -6.78 8.49 17.31
CA LEU A 68 -7.43 7.19 17.16
C LEU A 68 -8.14 6.64 18.40
N LEU A 69 -7.75 7.07 19.60
CA LEU A 69 -8.21 6.49 20.86
C LEU A 69 -9.72 6.62 21.04
N THR A 70 -10.35 5.51 21.39
CA THR A 70 -11.78 5.42 21.75
C THR A 70 -11.92 4.55 22.99
N GLU A 71 -13.07 4.64 23.66
CA GLU A 71 -13.37 3.86 24.88
C GLU A 71 -13.41 2.33 24.63
N GLU A 72 -13.53 1.93 23.36
CA GLU A 72 -13.55 0.55 22.89
C GLU A 72 -12.18 -0.16 22.99
N PHE A 73 -11.08 0.59 23.16
CA PHE A 73 -9.74 0.00 23.27
C PHE A 73 -9.61 -0.84 24.54
N SER A 74 -9.51 -2.16 24.41
CA SER A 74 -9.36 -3.08 25.55
C SER A 74 -7.96 -3.04 26.18
N ALA A 75 -6.94 -2.69 25.41
CA ALA A 75 -5.54 -2.66 25.83
C ALA A 75 -4.71 -1.70 24.96
N ILE A 76 -3.73 -1.04 25.57
CA ILE A 76 -2.66 -0.30 24.87
C ILE A 76 -1.33 -0.90 25.35
N ARG A 77 -0.49 -1.35 24.41
CA ARG A 77 0.80 -2.00 24.69
C ARG A 77 1.89 -1.21 24.00
N ILE A 78 2.90 -0.80 24.77
CA ILE A 78 4.04 -0.01 24.30
C ILE A 78 5.30 -0.75 24.70
N ASP A 79 6.20 -1.03 23.76
CA ASP A 79 7.46 -1.78 23.95
C ASP A 79 8.67 -0.87 24.21
N ASN A 80 8.45 0.44 24.31
CA ASN A 80 9.48 1.43 24.61
C ASN A 80 9.12 2.21 25.89
N GLU A 81 10.02 2.21 26.87
CA GLU A 81 9.76 2.80 28.19
C GLU A 81 9.50 4.31 28.14
N LEU A 82 10.26 5.04 27.32
CA LEU A 82 10.13 6.49 27.18
C LEU A 82 8.80 6.88 26.51
N GLU A 83 8.39 6.12 25.49
CA GLU A 83 7.08 6.28 24.85
C GLU A 83 5.94 5.87 25.78
N TYR A 84 6.10 4.80 26.59
CA TYR A 84 5.10 4.37 27.56
C TYR A 84 4.75 5.49 28.55
N ARG A 85 5.76 6.15 29.14
CA ARG A 85 5.55 7.28 30.06
C ARG A 85 4.80 8.43 29.38
N ARG A 86 5.20 8.82 28.17
CA ARG A 86 4.52 9.86 27.37
C ARG A 86 3.07 9.51 27.07
N VAL A 87 2.80 8.24 26.77
CA VAL A 87 1.46 7.75 26.47
C VAL A 87 0.59 7.74 27.74
N CYS A 88 1.11 7.33 28.89
CA CYS A 88 0.38 7.39 30.16
C CYS A 88 -0.06 8.83 30.48
N GLU A 89 0.87 9.79 30.43
CA GLU A 89 0.56 11.21 30.64
C GLU A 89 -0.50 11.74 29.67
N LEU A 90 -0.43 11.32 28.40
CA LEU A 90 -1.42 11.70 27.39
C LEU A 90 -2.80 11.11 27.71
N VAL A 91 -2.88 9.80 27.97
CA VAL A 91 -4.14 9.08 28.18
C VAL A 91 -4.81 9.51 29.48
N GLU A 92 -4.06 9.69 30.57
CA GLU A 92 -4.59 10.25 31.83
C GLU A 92 -5.24 11.61 31.63
N ARG A 93 -4.70 12.43 30.72
CA ARG A 93 -5.24 13.75 30.41
C ARG A 93 -6.49 13.70 29.52
N ILE A 94 -6.45 12.92 28.43
CA ILE A 94 -7.50 12.98 27.39
C ILE A 94 -8.61 11.95 27.60
N MET A 95 -8.32 10.85 28.30
CA MET A 95 -9.28 9.77 28.57
C MET A 95 -8.86 8.98 29.83
N PRO A 96 -8.92 9.59 31.03
CA PRO A 96 -8.47 8.97 32.27
C PRO A 96 -8.97 7.54 32.54
N PRO A 97 -10.22 7.16 32.19
CA PRO A 97 -10.70 5.79 32.37
C PRO A 97 -9.89 4.72 31.63
N LEU A 98 -9.13 5.09 30.58
CA LEU A 98 -8.28 4.17 29.83
C LEU A 98 -6.83 4.11 30.33
N ALA A 99 -6.41 4.97 31.27
CA ALA A 99 -5.03 5.03 31.74
C ALA A 99 -4.54 3.66 32.27
N SER A 100 -5.39 2.96 33.03
CA SER A 100 -5.12 1.61 33.54
C SER A 100 -4.95 0.53 32.46
N ARG A 101 -5.37 0.80 31.21
CA ARG A 101 -5.24 -0.13 30.08
C ARG A 101 -3.90 0.02 29.35
N VAL A 102 -3.16 1.10 29.61
CA VAL A 102 -1.81 1.33 29.08
C VAL A 102 -0.82 0.51 29.89
N LYS A 103 -0.11 -0.40 29.23
CA LYS A 103 0.92 -1.23 29.87
C LYS A 103 2.20 -1.24 29.03
N LEU A 104 3.33 -1.19 29.72
CA LEU A 104 4.63 -1.48 29.13
C LEU A 104 4.66 -2.97 28.77
N TYR A 105 5.14 -3.26 27.56
CA TYR A 105 5.37 -4.60 27.07
C TYR A 105 6.85 -4.94 27.34
N GLU A 106 7.09 -5.79 28.33
CA GLU A 106 8.44 -6.12 28.84
C GLU A 106 8.97 -7.46 28.32
N THR A 107 8.17 -8.20 27.58
CA THR A 107 8.58 -9.50 27.02
C THR A 107 9.63 -9.29 25.92
N GLU A 108 10.63 -10.16 25.85
CA GLU A 108 11.65 -10.14 24.79
C GLU A 108 11.10 -10.53 23.41
N TYR A 109 9.98 -11.25 23.34
CA TYR A 109 9.35 -11.66 22.09
C TYR A 109 8.81 -10.43 21.34
N PRO A 110 9.00 -10.29 20.01
CA PRO A 110 8.58 -9.08 19.30
C PRO A 110 7.08 -8.78 19.43
N ILE A 111 6.73 -7.57 19.86
CA ILE A 111 5.34 -7.18 20.15
C ILE A 111 4.38 -7.39 18.97
N PHE A 112 4.83 -7.18 17.73
CA PHE A 112 4.00 -7.39 16.54
C PHE A 112 3.77 -8.86 16.23
N GLU A 113 4.71 -9.74 16.57
CA GLU A 113 4.53 -11.18 16.41
C GLU A 113 3.57 -11.72 17.49
N GLU A 114 3.75 -11.31 18.74
CA GLU A 114 2.88 -11.70 19.87
C GLU A 114 1.39 -11.48 19.55
N TYR A 115 1.06 -10.33 18.95
CA TYR A 115 -0.31 -9.96 18.62
C TYR A 115 -0.71 -10.29 17.17
N GLY A 116 0.13 -11.01 16.41
CA GLY A 116 -0.16 -11.42 15.03
C GLY A 116 -0.24 -10.27 14.02
N VAL A 117 0.24 -9.07 14.37
CA VAL A 117 0.26 -7.89 13.50
C VAL A 117 1.25 -8.08 12.36
N GLN A 118 2.40 -8.69 12.61
CA GLN A 118 3.42 -8.92 11.58
C GLN A 118 2.87 -9.73 10.41
N ALA A 119 2.13 -10.81 10.70
CA ALA A 119 1.50 -11.63 9.67
C ALA A 119 0.43 -10.88 8.84
N GLU A 120 -0.27 -9.91 9.43
CA GLU A 120 -1.20 -9.05 8.70
C GLU A 120 -0.47 -8.03 7.82
N ILE A 121 0.66 -7.48 8.28
CA ILE A 121 1.52 -6.59 7.46
C ILE A 121 2.03 -7.34 6.24
N ASP A 122 2.60 -8.53 6.42
CA ASP A 122 3.12 -9.35 5.32
C ASP A 122 2.03 -9.75 4.32
N ARG A 123 0.82 -10.01 4.82
CA ARG A 123 -0.34 -10.28 3.96
C ARG A 123 -0.83 -9.04 3.22
N ALA A 124 -0.77 -7.87 3.85
CA ALA A 124 -1.15 -6.59 3.26
C ALA A 124 -0.19 -6.13 2.14
N LEU A 125 1.02 -6.67 2.09
CA LEU A 125 1.96 -6.43 0.98
C LEU A 125 1.69 -7.31 -0.26
N ARG A 126 0.91 -8.39 -0.13
CA ARG A 126 0.58 -9.27 -1.25
C ARG A 126 -0.57 -8.69 -2.07
N SER A 127 -0.53 -8.84 -3.39
CA SER A 127 -1.65 -8.44 -4.26
C SER A 127 -2.91 -9.26 -4.00
N LYS A 128 -2.77 -10.56 -3.75
CA LYS A 128 -3.88 -11.50 -3.51
C LYS A 128 -4.21 -11.66 -2.03
N VAL A 129 -5.48 -11.51 -1.67
CA VAL A 129 -6.02 -11.74 -0.32
C VAL A 129 -7.13 -12.79 -0.37
N TRP A 130 -7.02 -13.82 0.47
CA TRP A 130 -8.01 -14.91 0.55
C TRP A 130 -9.18 -14.53 1.46
N LEU A 131 -10.38 -14.87 1.01
CA LEU A 131 -11.61 -14.74 1.77
C LEU A 131 -11.88 -16.02 2.57
N LYS A 132 -12.62 -15.91 3.69
CA LYS A 132 -12.99 -17.04 4.55
C LYS A 132 -13.87 -18.06 3.83
N SER A 133 -14.66 -17.62 2.84
CA SER A 133 -15.43 -18.51 1.96
C SER A 133 -14.59 -19.28 0.92
N GLY A 134 -13.28 -19.02 0.85
CA GLY A 134 -12.38 -19.65 -0.12
C GLY A 134 -12.25 -18.91 -1.45
N GLY A 135 -13.00 -17.81 -1.65
CA GLY A 135 -12.73 -16.84 -2.71
C GLY A 135 -11.47 -16.01 -2.45
N SER A 136 -11.18 -15.07 -3.33
CA SER A 136 -10.05 -14.15 -3.14
C SER A 136 -10.28 -12.82 -3.81
N ILE A 137 -9.71 -11.75 -3.26
CA ILE A 137 -9.61 -10.46 -3.93
C ILE A 137 -8.17 -10.25 -4.43
N VAL A 138 -8.01 -9.62 -5.58
CA VAL A 138 -6.72 -9.27 -6.17
C VAL A 138 -6.63 -7.76 -6.30
N ILE A 139 -5.67 -7.15 -5.63
CA ILE A 139 -5.46 -5.72 -5.57
C ILE A 139 -4.26 -5.37 -6.45
N ASN A 140 -4.50 -4.58 -7.49
CA ASN A 140 -3.49 -4.10 -8.42
C ASN A 140 -3.42 -2.58 -8.39
N GLN A 141 -2.30 -2.04 -7.88
CA GLN A 141 -2.05 -0.61 -7.88
C GLN A 141 -1.36 -0.20 -9.19
N THR A 142 -1.98 0.70 -9.94
CA THR A 142 -1.38 1.33 -11.12
C THR A 142 -0.93 2.76 -10.79
N GLU A 143 -0.40 3.48 -11.78
CA GLU A 143 -0.04 4.89 -11.63
C GLU A 143 -1.25 5.77 -11.27
N ALA A 144 -2.36 5.60 -12.01
CA ALA A 144 -3.53 6.47 -11.93
C ALA A 144 -4.60 5.97 -10.94
N LEU A 145 -4.81 4.66 -10.87
CA LEU A 145 -5.90 4.04 -10.11
C LEU A 145 -5.51 2.72 -9.45
N VAL A 146 -6.33 2.27 -8.51
CA VAL A 146 -6.25 0.92 -7.95
C VAL A 146 -7.40 0.09 -8.50
N ALA A 147 -7.09 -1.05 -9.11
CA ALA A 147 -8.09 -2.02 -9.56
C ALA A 147 -8.17 -3.18 -8.56
N ILE A 148 -9.37 -3.56 -8.15
CA ILE A 148 -9.60 -4.68 -7.25
C ILE A 148 -10.60 -5.65 -7.86
N ASP A 149 -10.14 -6.86 -8.11
CA ASP A 149 -10.92 -7.94 -8.73
C ASP A 149 -11.35 -8.97 -7.68
N VAL A 150 -12.56 -9.53 -7.81
CA VAL A 150 -13.11 -10.53 -6.91
C VAL A 150 -13.25 -11.87 -7.64
N ASN A 151 -12.51 -12.87 -7.15
CA ASN A 151 -12.55 -14.22 -7.67
C ASN A 151 -13.31 -15.18 -6.76
N THR A 152 -14.09 -16.06 -7.37
CA THR A 152 -14.67 -17.21 -6.67
C THR A 152 -13.62 -18.28 -6.37
N GLY A 153 -13.79 -19.00 -5.27
CA GLY A 153 -12.92 -20.13 -4.91
C GLY A 153 -13.27 -21.40 -5.70
N ARG A 154 -12.43 -22.44 -5.56
CA ARG A 154 -12.69 -23.77 -6.17
C ARG A 154 -13.98 -24.47 -5.66
N TYR A 155 -14.57 -23.99 -4.56
CA TYR A 155 -15.72 -24.63 -3.89
C TYR A 155 -17.09 -24.42 -4.55
N VAL A 156 -17.15 -23.78 -5.72
CA VAL A 156 -18.41 -23.55 -6.46
C VAL A 156 -18.83 -24.79 -7.31
N GLY A 157 -18.07 -25.89 -7.25
CA GLY A 157 -18.34 -27.11 -8.01
C GLY A 157 -19.69 -27.78 -7.70
N LYS A 158 -20.53 -27.90 -8.73
CA LYS A 158 -21.75 -28.74 -8.86
C LYS A 158 -22.99 -28.32 -8.06
N LYS A 159 -23.51 -27.10 -8.25
CA LYS A 159 -24.85 -26.74 -7.75
C LYS A 159 -25.70 -26.03 -8.80
N THR A 160 -27.01 -26.32 -8.78
CA THR A 160 -28.07 -25.76 -9.63
C THR A 160 -28.05 -24.22 -9.64
N ALA A 161 -28.44 -23.60 -10.76
CA ALA A 161 -28.34 -22.15 -11.03
C ALA A 161 -28.74 -21.23 -9.86
N GLY A 162 -29.84 -21.49 -9.14
CA GLY A 162 -30.26 -20.67 -8.00
C GLY A 162 -29.26 -20.67 -6.82
N ARG A 163 -28.53 -21.76 -6.58
CA ARG A 163 -27.53 -21.83 -5.51
C ARG A 163 -26.22 -21.15 -5.89
N LEU A 164 -25.99 -20.94 -7.19
CA LEU A 164 -24.82 -20.24 -7.71
C LEU A 164 -24.94 -18.74 -7.41
N GLU A 165 -26.07 -18.12 -7.74
CA GLU A 165 -26.34 -16.69 -7.48
C GLU A 165 -26.22 -16.35 -5.99
N ASP A 166 -26.79 -17.17 -5.09
CA ASP A 166 -26.63 -17.00 -3.64
C ASP A 166 -25.17 -17.07 -3.18
N THR A 167 -24.38 -17.94 -3.79
CA THR A 167 -22.95 -18.11 -3.48
C THR A 167 -22.15 -16.91 -3.97
N ILE A 168 -22.47 -16.40 -5.17
CA ILE A 168 -21.87 -15.19 -5.73
C ILE A 168 -22.17 -14.00 -4.83
N LEU A 169 -23.43 -13.77 -4.48
CA LEU A 169 -23.83 -12.68 -3.59
C LEU A 169 -23.08 -12.76 -2.25
N LYS A 170 -23.02 -13.94 -1.64
CA LYS A 170 -22.29 -14.13 -0.37
C LYS A 170 -20.82 -13.79 -0.51
N THR A 171 -20.19 -14.22 -1.61
CA THR A 171 -18.77 -13.95 -1.89
C THR A 171 -18.53 -12.45 -2.09
N ASN A 172 -19.36 -11.77 -2.88
CA ASN A 172 -19.25 -10.33 -3.10
C ASN A 172 -19.51 -9.50 -1.83
N LEU A 173 -20.45 -9.90 -0.97
CA LEU A 173 -20.67 -9.24 0.31
C LEU A 173 -19.48 -9.38 1.27
N GLU A 174 -18.85 -10.56 1.28
CA GLU A 174 -17.63 -10.78 2.05
C GLU A 174 -16.45 -9.97 1.47
N ALA A 175 -16.29 -10.02 0.14
CA ALA A 175 -15.29 -9.25 -0.58
C ALA A 175 -15.43 -7.76 -0.30
N GLY A 176 -16.64 -7.20 -0.38
CA GLY A 176 -16.88 -5.77 -0.10
C GLY A 176 -16.41 -5.33 1.28
N LYS A 177 -16.61 -6.17 2.31
CA LYS A 177 -16.10 -5.91 3.67
C LYS A 177 -14.58 -5.97 3.73
N GLU A 178 -13.99 -7.00 3.13
CA GLU A 178 -12.53 -7.18 3.13
C GLU A 178 -11.82 -6.12 2.30
N ILE A 179 -12.38 -5.70 1.16
CA ILE A 179 -11.88 -4.62 0.32
C ILE A 179 -11.77 -3.34 1.12
N VAL A 180 -12.84 -2.93 1.82
CA VAL A 180 -12.80 -1.70 2.62
C VAL A 180 -11.80 -1.83 3.79
N ARG A 181 -11.66 -3.02 4.39
CA ARG A 181 -10.60 -3.29 5.37
C ARG A 181 -9.21 -3.08 4.77
N GLN A 182 -8.93 -3.65 3.59
CA GLN A 182 -7.64 -3.52 2.89
C GLN A 182 -7.35 -2.09 2.45
N ILE A 183 -8.37 -1.33 2.00
CA ILE A 183 -8.22 0.10 1.66
C ILE A 183 -7.68 0.88 2.86
N ARG A 184 -8.21 0.63 4.07
CA ARG A 184 -7.72 1.27 5.30
C ARG A 184 -6.34 0.78 5.71
N LEU A 185 -6.10 -0.53 5.70
CA LEU A 185 -4.83 -1.12 6.13
C LEU A 185 -3.65 -0.70 5.24
N ARG A 186 -3.88 -0.64 3.93
CA ARG A 186 -2.86 -0.27 2.94
C ARG A 186 -2.82 1.23 2.65
N ASP A 187 -3.69 2.01 3.29
CA ASP A 187 -3.96 3.43 3.01
C ASP A 187 -4.12 3.74 1.51
N LEU A 188 -4.91 2.93 0.79
CA LEU A 188 -5.15 3.11 -0.65
C LEU A 188 -5.97 4.39 -0.87
N GLY A 189 -5.58 5.20 -1.86
CA GLY A 189 -6.28 6.46 -2.13
C GLY A 189 -6.18 6.89 -3.59
N GLY A 190 -7.03 7.84 -3.96
CA GLY A 190 -7.32 8.21 -5.34
C GLY A 190 -8.57 7.50 -5.83
N ILE A 191 -8.56 7.09 -7.10
CA ILE A 191 -9.63 6.31 -7.73
C ILE A 191 -9.36 4.83 -7.48
N ILE A 192 -10.35 4.14 -6.92
CA ILE A 192 -10.30 2.70 -6.65
C ILE A 192 -11.50 2.09 -7.37
N VAL A 193 -11.24 1.19 -8.30
CA VAL A 193 -12.26 0.51 -9.11
C VAL A 193 -12.42 -0.91 -8.59
N LEU A 194 -13.64 -1.29 -8.24
CA LEU A 194 -14.00 -2.61 -7.75
C LEU A 194 -14.76 -3.36 -8.83
N ASP A 195 -14.20 -4.50 -9.23
CA ASP A 195 -14.77 -5.45 -10.17
C ASP A 195 -15.29 -6.65 -9.38
N PHE A 196 -16.60 -6.66 -9.13
CA PHE A 196 -17.27 -7.75 -8.42
C PHE A 196 -17.70 -8.82 -9.40
N ILE A 197 -17.88 -10.05 -8.91
CA ILE A 197 -18.42 -11.14 -9.72
C ILE A 197 -19.81 -10.75 -10.23
N ASP A 198 -20.07 -10.96 -11.51
CA ASP A 198 -21.35 -10.67 -12.15
C ASP A 198 -22.53 -11.30 -11.39
N MET A 199 -23.57 -10.49 -11.18
CA MET A 199 -24.82 -10.89 -10.53
C MET A 199 -25.98 -10.56 -11.47
N GLU A 200 -26.87 -11.53 -11.71
CA GLU A 200 -28.03 -11.32 -12.60
C GLU A 200 -29.04 -10.35 -11.95
N GLU A 201 -29.30 -10.53 -10.65
CA GLU A 201 -30.31 -9.75 -9.95
C GLU A 201 -29.82 -8.33 -9.58
N LYS A 202 -30.56 -7.31 -10.01
CA LYS A 202 -30.29 -5.90 -9.64
C LYS A 202 -30.33 -5.70 -8.11
N LYS A 203 -31.18 -6.43 -7.40
CA LYS A 203 -31.29 -6.40 -5.94
C LYS A 203 -29.98 -6.83 -5.27
N ASN A 204 -29.31 -7.84 -5.82
CA ASN A 204 -28.03 -8.34 -5.32
C ASN A 204 -26.91 -7.32 -5.54
N ARG A 205 -26.84 -6.71 -6.73
CA ARG A 205 -25.92 -5.59 -7.02
C ARG A 205 -26.10 -4.42 -6.05
N GLN A 206 -27.34 -4.03 -5.79
CA GLN A 206 -27.64 -2.94 -4.84
C GLN A 206 -27.19 -3.29 -3.41
N LYS A 207 -27.37 -4.54 -2.99
CA LYS A 207 -26.98 -5.00 -1.64
C LYS A 207 -25.46 -4.98 -1.45
N VAL A 208 -24.70 -5.37 -2.48
CA VAL A 208 -23.23 -5.28 -2.47
C VAL A 208 -22.78 -3.81 -2.39
N PHE A 209 -23.34 -2.94 -3.23
CA PHE A 209 -23.06 -1.50 -3.19
C PHE A 209 -23.32 -0.89 -1.81
N GLN A 210 -24.48 -1.15 -1.21
CA GLN A 210 -24.83 -0.67 0.13
C GLN A 210 -23.87 -1.20 1.21
N THR A 211 -23.40 -2.44 1.07
CA THR A 211 -22.43 -3.01 2.01
C THR A 211 -21.10 -2.27 1.95
N VAL A 212 -20.60 -1.97 0.74
CA VAL A 212 -19.39 -1.17 0.55
C VAL A 212 -19.57 0.23 1.14
N GLU A 213 -20.69 0.89 0.86
CA GLU A 213 -20.97 2.23 1.42
C GLU A 213 -20.99 2.22 2.95
N GLN A 214 -21.69 1.25 3.57
CA GLN A 214 -21.78 1.13 5.02
C GLN A 214 -20.42 0.88 5.68
N GLU A 215 -19.60 0.00 5.10
CA GLU A 215 -18.26 -0.27 5.63
C GLU A 215 -17.32 0.92 5.47
N LEU A 216 -17.46 1.69 4.39
CA LEU A 216 -16.63 2.85 4.11
C LEU A 216 -16.94 4.03 5.04
N ARG A 217 -18.14 4.13 5.61
CA ARG A 217 -18.47 5.12 6.66
C ARG A 217 -17.63 4.97 7.93
N LYS A 218 -17.01 3.80 8.15
CA LYS A 218 -16.07 3.57 9.26
C LYS A 218 -14.65 4.08 8.94
N ASP A 219 -14.38 4.44 7.69
CA ASP A 219 -13.13 5.10 7.30
C ASP A 219 -13.17 6.57 7.68
N ARG A 220 -12.03 7.08 8.15
CA ARG A 220 -11.85 8.47 8.55
C ARG A 220 -11.42 9.35 7.38
N ALA A 221 -10.82 8.77 6.36
CA ALA A 221 -10.44 9.49 5.16
C ALA A 221 -11.72 9.86 4.38
N PRO A 222 -11.88 11.14 3.96
CA PRO A 222 -13.02 11.54 3.15
C PRO A 222 -13.11 10.68 1.87
N SER A 223 -14.26 10.07 1.67
CA SER A 223 -14.47 9.17 0.55
C SER A 223 -15.90 9.20 0.02
N LYS A 224 -16.08 8.87 -1.26
CA LYS A 224 -17.39 8.68 -1.91
C LYS A 224 -17.41 7.39 -2.69
N VAL A 225 -18.56 6.71 -2.69
CA VAL A 225 -18.82 5.51 -3.50
C VAL A 225 -19.77 5.89 -4.63
N LEU A 226 -19.47 5.43 -5.84
CA LEU A 226 -20.26 5.63 -7.04
C LEU A 226 -20.50 4.27 -7.69
N GLN A 227 -21.72 4.04 -8.16
CA GLN A 227 -22.06 2.83 -8.92
C GLN A 227 -22.06 3.15 -10.41
N VAL A 228 -21.31 2.39 -11.20
CA VAL A 228 -21.29 2.52 -12.66
C VAL A 228 -22.08 1.35 -13.25
N SER A 229 -23.38 1.56 -13.37
CA SER A 229 -24.35 0.49 -13.70
C SER A 229 -24.07 -0.20 -15.03
N ASP A 230 -23.61 0.54 -16.04
CA ASP A 230 -23.43 0.03 -17.41
C ASP A 230 -22.28 -0.99 -17.52
N PHE A 231 -21.32 -0.93 -16.58
CA PHE A 231 -20.14 -1.79 -16.58
C PHE A 231 -20.08 -2.75 -15.38
N GLY A 232 -21.10 -2.74 -14.50
CA GLY A 232 -21.10 -3.58 -13.29
C GLY A 232 -20.09 -3.16 -12.21
N LEU A 233 -19.36 -2.07 -12.42
CA LEU A 233 -18.28 -1.62 -11.54
C LEU A 233 -18.76 -0.74 -10.40
N VAL A 234 -18.03 -0.79 -9.28
CA VAL A 234 -18.17 0.17 -8.18
C VAL A 234 -16.89 0.99 -8.07
N ILE A 235 -17.01 2.32 -8.07
CA ILE A 235 -15.87 3.22 -7.96
C ILE A 235 -15.88 3.90 -6.59
N ILE A 236 -14.74 3.89 -5.91
CA ILE A 236 -14.49 4.66 -4.71
C ILE A 236 -13.51 5.78 -5.04
N THR A 237 -13.85 6.99 -4.62
CA THR A 237 -12.91 8.11 -4.56
C THR A 237 -12.54 8.32 -3.10
N ARG A 238 -11.25 8.18 -2.76
CA ARG A 238 -10.76 8.34 -1.38
C ARG A 238 -9.60 9.34 -1.35
N LYS A 239 -9.66 10.34 -0.48
CA LYS A 239 -8.59 11.35 -0.36
C LYS A 239 -7.27 10.69 0.05
N ARG A 240 -6.18 10.97 -0.68
CA ARG A 240 -4.82 10.57 -0.27
C ARG A 240 -4.37 11.43 0.90
N VAL A 241 -4.09 10.80 2.04
CA VAL A 241 -3.58 11.48 3.24
C VAL A 241 -2.11 11.15 3.47
N LYS A 242 -1.71 9.90 3.24
CA LYS A 242 -0.31 9.45 3.31
C LYS A 242 0.05 8.62 2.07
N GLN A 243 1.31 8.18 2.01
CA GLN A 243 1.73 7.16 1.06
C GLN A 243 1.11 5.81 1.44
N SER A 244 0.80 4.98 0.43
CA SER A 244 0.28 3.63 0.66
C SER A 244 1.33 2.75 1.34
N LEU A 245 0.88 1.73 2.07
CA LEU A 245 1.74 0.81 2.81
C LEU A 245 2.83 0.19 1.93
N GLU A 246 2.46 -0.26 0.73
CA GLU A 246 3.38 -0.82 -0.25
C GLU A 246 4.51 0.16 -0.59
N ARG A 247 4.19 1.42 -0.92
CA ARG A 247 5.18 2.44 -1.28
C ARG A 247 6.13 2.81 -0.13
N VAL A 248 5.72 2.58 1.12
CA VAL A 248 6.55 2.88 2.30
C VAL A 248 7.47 1.70 2.63
N LEU A 249 7.03 0.47 2.36
CA LEU A 249 7.72 -0.75 2.77
C LEU A 249 8.44 -1.49 1.62
N THR A 250 8.27 -1.05 0.37
CA THR A 250 8.88 -1.69 -0.80
C THR A 250 9.58 -0.67 -1.70
N GLU A 251 10.52 -1.18 -2.51
CA GLU A 251 11.18 -0.43 -3.57
C GLU A 251 10.78 -1.01 -4.94
N PRO A 252 10.82 -0.21 -6.02
CA PRO A 252 10.58 -0.71 -7.37
C PRO A 252 11.52 -1.87 -7.69
N CYS A 253 11.00 -2.90 -8.39
CA CYS A 253 11.81 -4.03 -8.80
C CYS A 253 12.98 -3.53 -9.68
N PRO A 254 14.25 -3.79 -9.32
CA PRO A 254 15.41 -3.30 -10.08
C PRO A 254 15.54 -3.99 -11.45
N TYR A 255 14.79 -5.06 -11.67
CA TYR A 255 14.81 -5.85 -12.89
C TYR A 255 13.75 -5.36 -13.88
N CYS A 256 12.47 -5.42 -13.50
CA CYS A 256 11.37 -5.08 -14.39
C CYS A 256 10.81 -3.66 -14.20
N ALA A 257 11.39 -2.87 -13.27
CA ALA A 257 10.90 -1.54 -12.89
C ALA A 257 9.39 -1.49 -12.53
N GLY A 258 8.83 -2.61 -12.06
CA GLY A 258 7.43 -2.73 -11.68
C GLY A 258 6.47 -3.21 -12.77
N SER A 259 6.94 -3.57 -13.97
CA SER A 259 6.08 -4.13 -15.03
C SER A 259 5.57 -5.55 -14.73
N ALA A 260 6.21 -6.27 -13.80
CA ALA A 260 6.00 -7.69 -13.50
C ALA A 260 6.19 -8.65 -14.69
N VAL A 261 6.72 -8.15 -15.81
CA VAL A 261 7.02 -8.93 -17.02
C VAL A 261 8.32 -8.45 -17.63
N ILE A 262 9.03 -9.36 -18.29
CA ILE A 262 10.17 -9.05 -19.15
C ILE A 262 9.88 -9.63 -20.54
N LYS A 263 10.56 -9.10 -21.56
CA LYS A 263 10.55 -9.71 -22.90
C LYS A 263 10.99 -11.16 -22.81
N SER A 264 10.44 -12.01 -23.66
CA SER A 264 10.81 -13.43 -23.69
C SER A 264 12.21 -13.63 -24.27
N SER A 265 12.86 -14.75 -23.95
CA SER A 265 14.17 -15.10 -24.52
C SER A 265 14.15 -15.08 -26.04
N SER A 266 13.07 -15.59 -26.65
CA SER A 266 12.86 -15.58 -28.11
C SER A 266 12.84 -14.16 -28.65
N THR A 267 12.05 -13.26 -28.04
CA THR A 267 12.00 -11.83 -28.41
C THR A 267 13.39 -11.21 -28.41
N ILE A 268 14.18 -11.45 -27.37
CA ILE A 268 15.55 -10.91 -27.27
C ILE A 268 16.47 -11.52 -28.35
N CYS A 269 16.35 -12.82 -28.65
CA CYS A 269 17.12 -13.44 -29.74
C CYS A 269 16.86 -12.75 -31.09
N TYR A 270 15.59 -12.45 -31.41
CA TYR A 270 15.24 -11.74 -32.64
C TYR A 270 15.67 -10.27 -32.63
N GLU A 271 15.65 -9.58 -31.48
CA GLU A 271 16.17 -8.22 -31.35
C GLU A 271 17.69 -8.18 -31.59
N ILE A 272 18.44 -9.14 -31.05
CA ILE A 272 19.88 -9.30 -31.32
C ILE A 272 20.12 -9.48 -32.82
N LEU A 273 19.37 -10.35 -33.50
CA LEU A 273 19.48 -10.54 -34.95
C LEU A 273 19.22 -9.24 -35.72
N SER A 274 18.20 -8.49 -35.33
CA SER A 274 17.85 -7.22 -35.96
C SER A 274 18.96 -6.17 -35.79
N GLU A 275 19.50 -6.00 -34.57
CA GLU A 275 20.57 -5.05 -34.31
C GLU A 275 21.88 -5.44 -35.00
N VAL A 276 22.24 -6.72 -34.98
CA VAL A 276 23.44 -7.20 -35.69
C VAL A 276 23.33 -6.97 -37.21
N LYS A 277 22.14 -7.16 -37.81
CA LYS A 277 21.91 -6.86 -39.23
C LYS A 277 22.06 -5.37 -39.57
N LYS A 278 21.75 -4.46 -38.64
CA LYS A 278 21.95 -3.02 -38.84
C LYS A 278 23.43 -2.64 -38.82
N LEU A 279 24.21 -3.28 -37.95
CA LEU A 279 25.62 -2.97 -37.73
C LEU A 279 26.57 -3.74 -38.64
N SER A 280 26.10 -4.76 -39.37
CA SER A 280 26.97 -5.66 -40.15
C SER A 280 27.81 -4.96 -41.23
N GLY A 281 27.35 -3.80 -41.74
CA GLY A 281 28.09 -2.99 -42.71
C GLY A 281 29.27 -2.19 -42.13
N ASP A 282 29.29 -1.93 -40.83
CA ASP A 282 30.28 -1.06 -40.17
C ASP A 282 31.37 -1.86 -39.42
N LEU A 283 31.21 -3.17 -39.30
CA LEU A 283 32.03 -4.03 -38.45
C LEU A 283 33.08 -4.81 -39.27
N ASP A 284 34.01 -4.15 -39.95
CA ASP A 284 35.02 -4.84 -40.77
C ASP A 284 36.17 -5.47 -39.96
N GLY A 285 36.52 -6.71 -40.30
CA GLY A 285 37.78 -7.38 -39.89
C GLY A 285 37.91 -7.90 -38.45
N GLN A 286 37.00 -7.56 -37.53
CA GLN A 286 37.13 -7.94 -36.10
C GLN A 286 36.32 -9.19 -35.72
N THR A 287 36.80 -9.94 -34.72
CA THR A 287 36.08 -11.07 -34.12
C THR A 287 35.00 -10.55 -33.20
N LEU A 288 33.75 -10.95 -33.39
CA LEU A 288 32.63 -10.44 -32.59
C LEU A 288 32.30 -11.38 -31.42
N VAL A 289 32.18 -10.80 -30.23
CA VAL A 289 31.71 -11.46 -29.01
C VAL A 289 30.37 -10.84 -28.64
N LEU A 290 29.32 -11.65 -28.68
CA LEU A 290 28.00 -11.31 -28.18
C LEU A 290 27.92 -11.67 -26.69
N ARG A 291 27.96 -10.67 -25.82
CA ARG A 291 27.69 -10.84 -24.39
C ARG A 291 26.19 -10.74 -24.14
N VAL A 292 25.63 -11.75 -23.51
CA VAL A 292 24.19 -11.87 -23.23
C VAL A 292 23.98 -12.54 -21.88
N ASN A 293 22.80 -12.36 -21.30
CA ASN A 293 22.38 -13.15 -20.14
C ASN A 293 22.45 -14.68 -20.42
N PRO A 294 22.77 -15.53 -19.44
CA PRO A 294 22.89 -16.98 -19.65
C PRO A 294 21.65 -17.65 -20.24
N ASP A 295 20.45 -17.17 -19.91
CA ASP A 295 19.21 -17.71 -20.48
C ASP A 295 19.09 -17.42 -21.98
N ILE A 296 19.52 -16.24 -22.42
CA ILE A 296 19.57 -15.88 -23.84
C ILE A 296 20.67 -16.67 -24.57
N ALA A 297 21.82 -16.87 -23.93
CA ALA A 297 22.90 -17.69 -24.49
C ALA A 297 22.44 -19.12 -24.76
N ARG A 298 21.69 -19.72 -23.81
CA ARG A 298 21.08 -21.03 -23.96
C ARG A 298 20.00 -21.02 -25.05
N ALA A 299 19.11 -20.03 -25.03
CA ALA A 299 18.06 -19.91 -26.05
C ALA A 299 18.66 -19.86 -27.47
N LEU A 300 19.67 -19.03 -27.73
CA LEU A 300 20.34 -18.95 -29.03
C LEU A 300 20.99 -20.27 -29.47
N ARG A 301 21.55 -21.05 -28.54
CA ARG A 301 22.26 -22.30 -28.83
C ARG A 301 21.33 -23.49 -29.04
N ASP A 302 20.23 -23.54 -28.30
CA ASP A 302 19.40 -24.74 -28.21
C ASP A 302 18.01 -24.57 -28.83
N GLU A 303 17.30 -23.51 -28.45
CA GLU A 303 15.88 -23.30 -28.80
C GLU A 303 15.76 -22.52 -30.12
N GLU A 304 16.46 -21.40 -30.24
CA GLU A 304 16.42 -20.43 -31.34
C GLU A 304 17.60 -20.60 -32.31
N ARG A 305 17.95 -21.85 -32.62
CA ARG A 305 19.09 -22.19 -33.51
C ARG A 305 19.00 -21.56 -34.90
N ALA A 306 17.78 -21.36 -35.40
CA ALA A 306 17.56 -20.69 -36.68
C ALA A 306 18.04 -19.23 -36.62
N VAL A 307 17.66 -18.51 -35.56
CA VAL A 307 18.10 -17.12 -35.33
C VAL A 307 19.63 -17.04 -35.23
N PHE A 308 20.26 -18.00 -34.55
CA PHE A 308 21.72 -18.04 -34.45
C PHE A 308 22.42 -18.31 -35.79
N ARG A 309 21.84 -19.15 -36.65
CA ARG A 309 22.36 -19.34 -38.03
C ARG A 309 22.23 -18.07 -38.86
N ASP A 310 21.08 -17.40 -38.79
CA ASP A 310 20.83 -16.16 -39.52
C ASP A 310 21.75 -15.03 -39.05
N LEU A 311 22.08 -15.01 -37.75
CA LEU A 311 23.07 -14.09 -37.17
C LEU A 311 24.44 -14.27 -37.83
N LYS A 312 24.94 -15.50 -37.89
CA LYS A 312 26.23 -15.81 -38.54
C LYS A 312 26.21 -15.46 -40.02
N GLN A 313 25.11 -15.80 -40.72
CA GLN A 313 24.97 -15.50 -42.14
C GLN A 313 24.97 -14.00 -42.41
N SER A 314 24.29 -13.22 -41.57
CA SER A 314 24.20 -11.75 -41.72
C SER A 314 25.54 -11.05 -41.52
N LEU A 315 26.42 -11.62 -40.69
CA LEU A 315 27.76 -11.10 -40.43
C LEU A 315 28.84 -11.66 -41.37
N GLY A 316 28.53 -12.72 -42.12
CA GLY A 316 29.48 -13.45 -42.95
C GLY A 316 30.65 -14.09 -42.19
N ARG A 317 30.56 -14.22 -40.86
CA ARG A 317 31.64 -14.71 -39.98
C ARG A 317 31.10 -15.35 -38.70
N GLU A 318 31.99 -16.00 -37.97
CA GLU A 318 31.67 -16.59 -36.66
C GLU A 318 31.48 -15.51 -35.58
N ILE A 319 30.53 -15.76 -34.67
CA ILE A 319 30.24 -14.91 -33.51
C ILE A 319 30.28 -15.76 -32.24
N ALA A 320 31.10 -15.33 -31.27
CA ALA A 320 31.23 -16.04 -30.01
C ALA A 320 30.17 -15.55 -29.01
N ILE A 321 29.32 -16.46 -28.53
CA ILE A 321 28.35 -16.15 -27.47
C ILE A 321 29.03 -16.29 -26.11
N ARG A 322 29.12 -15.19 -25.37
CA ARG A 322 29.64 -15.15 -24.00
C ARG A 322 28.50 -14.91 -22.99
N PRO A 323 28.09 -15.92 -22.21
CA PRO A 323 27.10 -15.73 -21.16
C PRO A 323 27.66 -14.83 -20.05
N ASP A 324 26.86 -13.89 -19.57
CA ASP A 324 27.19 -12.97 -18.50
C ASP A 324 26.01 -12.80 -17.53
N ALA A 325 26.19 -13.28 -16.31
CA ALA A 325 25.15 -13.23 -15.27
C ALA A 325 24.90 -11.82 -14.72
N GLN A 326 25.77 -10.85 -15.01
CA GLN A 326 25.57 -9.46 -14.62
C GLN A 326 24.69 -8.68 -15.61
N LEU A 327 24.49 -9.22 -16.82
CA LEU A 327 23.60 -8.59 -17.79
C LEU A 327 22.14 -8.90 -17.50
N HIS A 328 21.32 -7.86 -17.56
CA HIS A 328 19.87 -7.99 -17.55
C HIS A 328 19.40 -8.87 -18.73
N HIS A 329 18.28 -9.58 -18.59
CA HIS A 329 17.76 -10.47 -19.64
C HIS A 329 17.53 -9.75 -20.98
N GLU A 330 17.11 -8.49 -20.89
CA GLU A 330 16.84 -7.64 -22.06
C GLU A 330 18.06 -6.85 -22.55
N GLN A 331 19.24 -7.07 -21.96
CA GLN A 331 20.48 -6.40 -22.34
C GLN A 331 21.44 -7.37 -23.05
N PHE A 332 22.12 -6.84 -24.05
CA PHE A 332 23.19 -7.54 -24.75
C PHE A 332 24.22 -6.54 -25.25
N ASP A 333 25.49 -6.95 -25.25
CA ASP A 333 26.59 -6.16 -25.81
C ASP A 333 27.19 -6.91 -26.98
N LEU A 334 27.44 -6.20 -28.09
CA LEU A 334 28.26 -6.68 -29.18
C LEU A 334 29.64 -6.06 -29.06
N ILE A 335 30.65 -6.86 -28.69
CA ILE A 335 32.02 -6.43 -28.52
C ILE A 335 32.84 -6.92 -29.70
N ALA A 336 33.58 -6.01 -30.32
CA ALA A 336 34.55 -6.36 -31.32
C ALA A 336 35.92 -6.57 -30.68
N VAL A 337 36.50 -7.74 -30.93
CA VAL A 337 37.81 -8.18 -30.42
C VAL A 337 38.76 -8.18 -31.62
N GLY A 338 39.70 -7.26 -31.59
CA GLY A 338 40.78 -7.10 -32.57
C GLY A 338 42.03 -7.88 -32.21
#